data_AF-A0A817KLL1-F1
#
_entry.id   AF-A0A817KLL1-F1
#
_cell.length_a   1.000
_cell.length_b   1.000
_cell.length_c   1.000
_cell.angle_alpha   90.00
_cell.angle_beta   90.00
_cell.angle_gamma   90.00
#
_symmetry.space_group_name_H-M   'P 1'
#
loop_
_entity.id
_entity.type
_entity.pdbx_description
1 polymer ?
#
loop_
_entity_poly.entity_id
_entity_poly.type
_entity_poly.pdbx_seq_one_letter_code
_entity_poly.pdbx_strand_id
1 'polypeptide(L)'
;MHSLKYKELQRDCLLREYESRQKQARQLEKSLSSLTCCLEKDLSSIDYINLKKFYYDVACRVHSNVMPIHQKKLEKLNGGPIGQNYDEMKSKTVHNISSYTLSSTEERLLCRGWDFCIENKVLDFLEFETDVELNSMKIESSCHSSVFRSLCRHMHNASQQLMRSCKRKKFSNLSDDELKSLKSLKSNKNIVIAKADKGNSIVILDKESYIKKAEQILKGNQFQEINNKNYHQERENELNKYIYALLKEGIIDQKLRFRLQSTCSSLSVFYGLPKIHKTEYPIRPIISTIGSFQYELSKYLAKAIKDSSPQADSYIKDAFEFVKKIKSTILDKEKSYMMCSFDVESLYTNVPVEEAINVTLDFMFKPTKNISIPFNREQMKKLLELSVCDAPFRFQNKIYKQIDGVAMGSPLAPILANLWLQRIEQKLNRFSKNRPIIWLRYVDDIFCLFDIPKAKILEFHSRINKWHKNLKFTIEMESNKTLPFLDVLVTRDHDHNQLTTSLYRKPTHTGLYLL
;
A
#
# COMPACT_ATOMS: atom_id res chain seq x y z
N MET A 1 -26.68 24.80 -5.46
CA MET A 1 -27.61 25.32 -4.44
C MET A 1 -28.56 24.23 -3.89
N HIS A 2 -28.11 22.97 -3.81
CA HIS A 2 -28.99 21.80 -3.59
C HIS A 2 -28.62 20.91 -2.39
N SER A 3 -28.02 21.43 -1.30
CA SER A 3 -27.69 20.54 -0.16
C SER A 3 -28.14 20.99 1.24
N LEU A 4 -28.61 22.23 1.43
CA LEU A 4 -29.26 22.65 2.68
C LEU A 4 -30.76 22.42 2.57
N LYS A 5 -31.41 23.03 1.56
CA LYS A 5 -32.80 22.71 1.21
C LYS A 5 -33.04 21.22 1.01
N TYR A 6 -32.08 20.46 0.46
CA TYR A 6 -32.24 19.01 0.29
C TYR A 6 -32.09 18.23 1.61
N LYS A 7 -31.19 18.63 2.52
CA LYS A 7 -31.05 17.99 3.83
C LYS A 7 -32.15 18.41 4.80
N GLU A 8 -32.62 19.66 4.73
CA GLU A 8 -33.84 20.15 5.38
C GLU A 8 -35.03 19.38 4.83
N LEU A 9 -35.20 19.30 3.50
CA LEU A 9 -36.24 18.46 2.89
C LEU A 9 -36.13 17.01 3.35
N GLN A 10 -34.94 16.42 3.42
CA GLN A 10 -34.75 15.04 3.86
C GLN A 10 -35.09 14.87 5.34
N ARG A 11 -34.68 15.81 6.20
CA ARG A 11 -35.04 15.83 7.62
C ARG A 11 -36.54 16.05 7.81
N ASP A 12 -37.14 16.97 7.06
CA ASP A 12 -38.58 17.26 7.08
C ASP A 12 -39.38 16.10 6.48
N CYS A 13 -38.84 15.37 5.51
CA CYS A 13 -39.42 14.12 5.00
C CYS A 13 -39.35 13.02 6.05
N LEU A 14 -38.22 12.88 6.77
CA LEU A 14 -38.09 11.90 7.85
C LEU A 14 -38.98 12.25 9.05
N LEU A 15 -39.08 13.53 9.42
CA LEU A 15 -39.99 14.00 10.47
C LEU A 15 -41.45 13.82 10.06
N ARG A 16 -41.82 14.16 8.81
CA ARG A 16 -43.18 13.91 8.29
C ARG A 16 -43.50 12.42 8.22
N GLU A 17 -42.55 11.58 7.82
CA GLU A 17 -42.73 10.13 7.82
C GLU A 17 -42.88 9.63 9.26
N TYR A 18 -42.04 10.09 10.20
CA TYR A 18 -42.16 9.73 11.62
C TYR A 18 -43.52 10.15 12.20
N GLU A 19 -43.95 11.39 11.98
CA GLU A 19 -45.26 11.89 12.40
C GLU A 19 -46.41 11.12 11.73
N SER A 20 -46.28 10.78 10.45
CA SER A 20 -47.24 9.95 9.71
C SER A 20 -47.34 8.55 10.31
N ARG A 21 -46.21 7.90 10.60
CA ARG A 21 -46.16 6.60 11.26
C ARG A 21 -46.70 6.66 12.68
N GLN A 22 -46.45 7.74 13.43
CA GLN A 22 -47.02 7.94 14.75
C GLN A 22 -48.55 8.13 14.70
N LYS A 23 -49.06 8.85 13.69
CA LYS A 23 -50.51 8.96 13.44
C LYS A 23 -51.13 7.62 13.06
N GLN A 24 -50.49 6.85 12.19
CA GLN A 24 -50.91 5.50 11.83
C GLN A 24 -50.94 4.58 13.05
N ALA A 25 -49.91 4.63 13.90
CA ALA A 25 -49.86 3.87 15.15
C ALA A 25 -51.05 4.23 16.07
N ARG A 26 -51.32 5.53 16.28
CA ARG A 26 -52.49 5.96 17.07
C ARG A 26 -53.82 5.54 16.46
N GLN A 27 -53.95 5.54 15.13
CA GLN A 27 -55.15 5.05 14.45
C GLN A 27 -55.33 3.55 14.65
N LEU A 28 -54.26 2.77 14.49
CA LEU A 28 -54.28 1.33 14.72
C LEU A 28 -54.57 1.01 16.20
N GLU A 29 -54.02 1.74 17.15
CA GLU A 29 -54.33 1.61 18.59
C GLU A 29 -55.82 1.87 18.87
N LYS A 30 -56.40 2.90 18.25
CA LYS A 30 -57.84 3.18 18.36
C LYS A 30 -58.69 2.07 17.74
N SER A 31 -58.34 1.61 16.53
CA SER A 31 -59.02 0.52 15.86
C SER A 31 -58.93 -0.79 16.65
N LEU A 32 -57.75 -1.09 17.18
CA LEU A 32 -57.53 -2.23 18.07
C LEU A 32 -58.42 -2.12 19.30
N SER A 33 -58.45 -0.95 19.94
CA SER A 33 -59.26 -0.70 21.15
C SER A 33 -60.76 -0.86 20.88
N SER A 34 -61.25 -0.35 19.73
CA SER A 34 -62.64 -0.54 19.32
C SER A 34 -62.96 -2.00 19.03
N LEU A 35 -62.08 -2.72 18.34
CA LEU A 35 -62.26 -4.13 18.03
C LEU A 35 -62.23 -4.99 19.30
N THR A 36 -61.34 -4.70 20.25
CA THR A 36 -61.31 -5.38 21.55
C THR A 36 -62.59 -5.14 22.33
N CYS A 37 -63.15 -3.92 22.30
CA CYS A 37 -64.42 -3.61 22.95
C CYS A 37 -65.61 -4.33 22.30
N CYS A 38 -65.61 -4.50 20.97
CA CYS A 38 -66.61 -5.31 20.28
C CYS A 38 -66.48 -6.80 20.63
N LEU A 39 -65.27 -7.35 20.55
CA LEU A 39 -65.00 -8.76 20.87
C LEU A 39 -65.34 -9.11 22.32
N GLU A 40 -65.15 -8.18 23.25
CA GLU A 40 -65.51 -8.36 24.67
C GLU A 40 -67.03 -8.44 24.89
N LYS A 41 -67.85 -7.87 24.00
CA LYS A 41 -69.32 -7.96 24.05
C LYS A 41 -69.86 -9.26 23.46
N ASP A 42 -69.16 -9.80 22.47
CA ASP A 42 -69.64 -10.95 21.67
C ASP A 42 -69.06 -12.29 22.14
N LEU A 43 -68.01 -12.30 22.97
CA LEU A 43 -67.32 -13.49 23.44
C LEU A 43 -67.50 -13.73 24.94
N SER A 44 -67.40 -15.00 25.36
CA SER A 44 -67.30 -15.33 26.77
C SER A 44 -65.99 -14.81 27.37
N SER A 45 -65.94 -14.55 28.67
CA SER A 45 -64.74 -14.00 29.32
C SER A 45 -63.52 -14.91 29.16
N ILE A 46 -63.71 -16.24 29.11
CA ILE A 46 -62.61 -17.20 28.93
C ILE A 46 -62.07 -17.18 27.50
N ASP A 47 -62.98 -17.11 26.51
CA ASP A 47 -62.61 -17.08 25.09
C ASP A 47 -61.92 -15.76 24.73
N TYR A 48 -62.40 -14.64 25.26
CA TYR A 48 -61.78 -13.34 25.08
C TYR A 48 -60.35 -13.29 25.64
N ILE A 49 -60.11 -13.84 26.84
CA ILE A 49 -58.77 -13.89 27.44
C ILE A 49 -57.83 -14.77 26.60
N ASN A 50 -58.30 -15.95 26.18
CA ASN A 50 -57.50 -16.88 25.36
C ASN A 50 -57.15 -16.25 24.00
N LEU A 51 -58.12 -15.60 23.37
CA LEU A 51 -57.93 -14.92 22.09
C LEU A 51 -56.98 -13.72 22.20
N LYS A 52 -57.10 -12.91 23.27
CA LYS A 52 -56.19 -11.80 23.55
C LYS A 52 -54.75 -12.28 23.76
N LYS A 53 -54.57 -13.37 24.50
CA LYS A 53 -53.26 -14.00 24.71
C LYS A 53 -52.67 -14.49 23.38
N PHE A 54 -53.46 -15.18 22.56
CA PHE A 54 -53.03 -15.64 21.24
C PHE A 54 -52.54 -14.47 20.35
N TYR A 55 -53.30 -13.38 20.26
CA TYR A 55 -52.89 -12.22 19.47
C TYR A 55 -51.65 -11.53 20.03
N TYR A 56 -51.52 -11.44 21.36
CA TYR A 56 -50.32 -10.91 21.99
C TYR A 56 -49.09 -11.76 21.64
N ASP A 57 -49.19 -13.08 21.70
CA ASP A 57 -48.09 -13.99 21.37
C ASP A 57 -47.71 -13.94 19.88
N VAL A 58 -48.69 -13.73 18.99
CA VAL A 58 -48.42 -13.47 17.56
C VAL A 58 -47.74 -12.12 17.37
N ALA A 59 -48.21 -11.06 18.03
CA ALA A 59 -47.63 -9.73 17.94
C ALA A 59 -46.18 -9.71 18.47
N CYS A 60 -45.91 -10.38 19.59
CA CYS A 60 -44.56 -10.57 20.12
C CYS A 60 -43.65 -11.28 19.12
N ARG A 61 -44.09 -12.40 18.52
CA ARG A 61 -43.30 -13.10 17.49
C ARG A 61 -42.98 -12.22 16.28
N VAL A 62 -43.96 -11.46 15.79
CA VAL A 62 -43.74 -10.51 14.68
C VAL A 62 -42.74 -9.43 15.12
N HIS A 63 -42.91 -8.85 16.31
CA HIS A 63 -42.00 -7.85 16.86
C HIS A 63 -40.56 -8.37 16.96
N SER A 64 -40.36 -9.57 17.50
CA SER A 64 -39.04 -10.21 17.62
C SER A 64 -38.36 -10.46 16.28
N ASN A 65 -39.13 -10.73 15.22
CA ASN A 65 -38.59 -10.94 13.88
C ASN A 65 -38.30 -9.61 13.16
N VAL A 66 -39.14 -8.60 13.36
CA VAL A 66 -39.13 -7.34 12.60
C VAL A 66 -38.17 -6.31 13.22
N MET A 67 -38.10 -6.23 14.55
CA MET A 67 -37.26 -5.24 15.22
C MET A 67 -35.76 -5.35 14.90
N PRO A 68 -35.13 -6.53 14.90
CA PRO A 68 -33.72 -6.67 14.51
C PRO A 68 -33.47 -6.20 13.07
N ILE A 69 -34.43 -6.38 12.16
CA ILE A 69 -34.33 -5.91 10.77
C ILE A 69 -34.33 -4.37 10.71
N HIS A 70 -35.20 -3.72 11.48
CA HIS A 70 -35.24 -2.25 11.55
C HIS A 70 -34.02 -1.68 12.25
N GLN A 71 -33.53 -2.33 13.30
CA GLN A 71 -32.29 -1.95 13.97
C GLN A 71 -31.10 -2.00 12.99
N LYS A 72 -30.96 -3.09 12.23
CA LYS A 72 -29.94 -3.19 11.15
C LYS A 72 -30.11 -2.13 10.07
N LYS A 73 -31.34 -1.78 9.69
CA LYS A 73 -31.61 -0.69 8.72
C LYS A 73 -31.22 0.68 9.28
N LEU A 74 -31.46 0.93 10.57
CA LEU A 74 -31.09 2.17 11.24
C LEU A 74 -29.57 2.28 11.40
N GLU A 75 -28.89 1.19 11.75
CA GLU A 75 -27.43 1.10 11.79
C GLU A 75 -26.82 1.36 10.39
N LYS A 76 -27.41 0.80 9.33
CA LYS A 76 -27.05 1.09 7.93
C LYS A 76 -27.18 2.58 7.57
N LEU A 77 -28.18 3.26 8.14
CA LEU A 77 -28.41 4.70 7.91
C LEU A 77 -27.45 5.59 8.73
N ASN A 78 -26.94 5.11 9.86
CA ASN A 78 -26.15 5.92 10.80
C ASN A 78 -24.62 5.82 10.66
N GLY A 79 -24.02 4.84 9.97
CA GLY A 79 -22.57 4.54 10.18
C GLY A 79 -21.68 4.13 9.00
N GLY A 80 -22.18 4.05 7.77
CA GLY A 80 -21.34 3.59 6.63
C GLY A 80 -20.76 2.16 6.81
N PRO A 81 -19.81 1.73 5.96
CA PRO A 81 -19.30 0.35 5.92
C PRO A 81 -18.62 -0.12 7.22
N ILE A 82 -17.97 0.80 7.95
CA ILE A 82 -17.20 0.50 9.17
C ILE A 82 -18.12 0.21 10.37
N GLY A 83 -19.36 0.71 10.38
CA GLY A 83 -20.32 0.42 11.44
C GLY A 83 -20.89 -1.02 11.41
N GLN A 84 -20.86 -1.69 10.25
CA GLN A 84 -21.53 -3.00 10.09
C GLN A 84 -20.68 -4.20 10.54
N ASN A 85 -19.35 -4.09 10.51
CA ASN A 85 -18.42 -5.17 10.86
C ASN A 85 -17.31 -4.69 11.81
N TYR A 86 -17.56 -3.66 12.63
CA TYR A 86 -16.54 -3.06 13.50
C TYR A 86 -15.79 -4.09 14.34
N ASP A 87 -16.50 -4.97 15.03
CA ASP A 87 -15.89 -5.96 15.93
C ASP A 87 -15.04 -7.00 15.17
N GLU A 88 -15.47 -7.39 13.96
CA GLU A 88 -14.71 -8.31 13.10
C GLU A 88 -13.49 -7.65 12.46
N MET A 89 -13.61 -6.37 12.09
CA MET A 89 -12.56 -5.61 11.39
C MET A 89 -11.53 -5.03 12.34
N LYS A 90 -11.91 -4.65 13.56
CA LYS A 90 -11.03 -4.03 14.56
C LYS A 90 -9.74 -4.82 14.75
N SER A 91 -9.86 -6.12 15.00
CA SER A 91 -8.71 -7.01 15.26
C SER A 91 -7.77 -7.16 14.06
N LYS A 92 -8.28 -6.93 12.84
CA LYS A 92 -7.51 -6.99 11.60
C LYS A 92 -6.90 -5.63 11.24
N THR A 93 -7.61 -4.54 11.50
CA THR A 93 -7.24 -3.20 11.05
C THR A 93 -6.38 -2.45 12.05
N VAL A 94 -6.56 -2.67 13.35
CA VAL A 94 -5.84 -1.93 14.40
C VAL A 94 -5.09 -2.91 15.30
N HIS A 95 -3.77 -2.80 15.30
CA HIS A 95 -2.88 -3.57 16.16
C HIS A 95 -2.27 -2.66 17.22
N ASN A 96 -2.85 -2.67 18.41
CA ASN A 96 -2.27 -1.97 19.55
C ASN A 96 -1.28 -2.89 20.28
N ILE A 97 0.02 -2.62 20.09
CA ILE A 97 1.12 -3.33 20.75
C ILE A 97 1.87 -2.41 21.73
N SER A 98 1.25 -1.28 22.08
CA SER A 98 1.78 -0.32 23.04
C SER A 98 1.18 -0.52 24.44
N SER A 99 1.79 0.12 25.42
CA SER A 99 1.24 0.24 26.78
C SER A 99 0.00 1.15 26.87
N TYR A 100 -0.31 1.91 25.81
CA TYR A 100 -1.41 2.88 25.79
C TYR A 100 -2.76 2.21 25.50
N THR A 101 -3.75 2.45 26.35
CA THR A 101 -5.12 1.94 26.14
C THR A 101 -5.92 2.92 25.30
N LEU A 102 -6.37 2.48 24.12
CA LEU A 102 -7.25 3.25 23.25
C LEU A 102 -8.66 3.36 23.84
N SER A 103 -9.24 4.55 23.75
CA SER A 103 -10.68 4.73 23.94
C SER A 103 -11.48 4.13 22.77
N SER A 104 -12.77 3.83 23.01
CA SER A 104 -13.66 3.31 21.97
C SER A 104 -13.85 4.27 20.79
N THR A 105 -13.68 5.58 21.00
CA THR A 105 -13.76 6.60 19.94
C THR A 105 -12.48 6.62 19.11
N GLU A 106 -11.31 6.55 19.75
CA GLU A 106 -10.02 6.46 19.04
C GLU A 106 -9.92 5.18 18.21
N GLU A 107 -10.35 4.07 18.77
CA GLU A 107 -10.32 2.78 18.09
C GLU A 107 -11.26 2.77 16.87
N ARG A 108 -12.50 3.26 17.01
CA ARG A 108 -13.43 3.46 15.87
C ARG A 108 -12.86 4.35 14.78
N LEU A 109 -12.18 5.42 15.18
CA LEU A 109 -11.53 6.33 14.23
C LEU A 109 -10.40 5.64 13.47
N LEU A 110 -9.53 4.89 14.16
CA LEU A 110 -8.42 4.18 13.53
C LEU A 110 -8.88 2.99 12.68
N CYS A 111 -9.99 2.34 13.04
CA CYS A 111 -10.61 1.27 12.24
C CYS A 111 -11.07 1.74 10.85
N ARG A 112 -11.20 3.04 10.62
CA ARG A 112 -11.51 3.59 9.28
C ARG A 112 -10.36 3.39 8.28
N GLY A 113 -9.15 3.07 8.76
CA GLY A 113 -7.98 2.78 7.96
C GLY A 113 -7.10 4.01 7.67
N TRP A 114 -5.88 3.75 7.20
CA TRP A 114 -4.88 4.78 6.94
C TRP A 114 -5.28 5.76 5.82
N ASP A 115 -5.99 5.24 4.81
CA ASP A 115 -6.39 6.01 3.62
C ASP A 115 -7.78 6.66 3.78
N PHE A 116 -8.32 6.68 5.00
CA PHE A 116 -9.57 7.37 5.30
C PHE A 116 -9.40 8.88 5.04
N CYS A 117 -10.04 9.36 3.97
CA CYS A 117 -10.01 10.75 3.60
C CYS A 117 -10.83 11.59 4.59
N ILE A 118 -10.15 12.36 5.41
CA ILE A 118 -10.79 13.43 6.20
C ILE A 118 -11.17 14.53 5.22
N GLU A 119 -12.42 15.01 5.28
CA GLU A 119 -12.88 16.11 4.41
C GLU A 119 -12.02 17.35 4.68
N ASN A 120 -11.07 17.61 3.79
CA ASN A 120 -10.15 18.72 3.92
C ASN A 120 -10.84 19.96 3.35
N LYS A 121 -10.84 21.05 4.12
CA LYS A 121 -11.15 22.36 3.51
C LYS A 121 -10.03 22.63 2.52
N VAL A 122 -10.36 23.12 1.33
CA VAL A 122 -9.35 23.80 0.50
C VAL A 122 -8.89 25.00 1.32
N LEU A 123 -7.75 24.87 1.99
CA LEU A 123 -7.19 25.89 2.87
C LEU A 123 -6.42 26.94 2.05
N ASP A 124 -5.76 26.47 0.98
CA ASP A 124 -5.05 27.30 0.02
C ASP A 124 -5.73 27.20 -1.36
N PHE A 125 -6.50 28.24 -1.70
CA PHE A 125 -7.18 28.33 -2.98
C PHE A 125 -6.21 28.54 -4.14
N LEU A 126 -5.06 29.17 -3.89
CA LEU A 126 -4.05 29.41 -4.91
C LEU A 126 -3.35 28.11 -5.28
N GLU A 127 -3.00 27.29 -4.29
CA GLU A 127 -2.43 25.96 -4.51
C GLU A 127 -3.40 25.07 -5.31
N PHE A 128 -4.69 25.07 -4.94
CA PHE A 128 -5.72 24.33 -5.67
C PHE A 128 -5.92 24.81 -7.12
N GLU A 129 -5.96 26.13 -7.36
CA GLU A 129 -6.04 26.67 -8.72
C GLU A 129 -4.79 26.31 -9.54
N THR A 130 -3.61 26.42 -8.94
CA THR A 130 -2.33 26.06 -9.57
C THR A 130 -2.31 24.58 -9.94
N ASP A 131 -2.80 23.69 -9.07
CA ASP A 131 -2.91 22.26 -9.34
C ASP A 131 -3.89 21.97 -10.48
N VAL A 132 -5.05 22.61 -10.50
CA VAL A 132 -6.03 22.46 -11.59
C VAL A 132 -5.41 22.92 -12.92
N GLU A 133 -4.69 24.04 -12.92
CA GLU A 133 -3.99 24.56 -14.10
C GLU A 133 -2.89 23.59 -14.57
N LEU A 134 -1.99 23.17 -13.69
CA LEU A 134 -0.91 22.22 -14.01
C LEU A 134 -1.46 20.90 -14.55
N ASN A 135 -2.54 20.38 -13.97
CA ASN A 135 -3.17 19.17 -14.47
C ASN A 135 -3.89 19.38 -15.80
N SER A 136 -4.48 20.57 -16.03
CA SER A 136 -5.06 20.91 -17.32
C SER A 136 -4.00 20.94 -18.42
N MET A 137 -2.83 21.54 -18.16
CA MET A 137 -1.71 21.63 -19.11
C MET A 137 -1.17 20.27 -19.57
N LYS A 138 -1.27 19.23 -18.73
CA LYS A 138 -0.90 17.85 -19.12
C LYS A 138 -1.75 17.30 -20.27
N ILE A 139 -2.94 17.87 -20.50
CA ILE A 139 -3.89 17.45 -21.54
C ILE A 139 -3.64 18.20 -22.85
N GLU A 140 -2.86 19.30 -22.83
CA GLU A 140 -2.60 20.14 -24.02
C GLU A 140 -2.01 19.33 -25.18
N SER A 141 -1.01 18.49 -24.91
CA SER A 141 -0.38 17.62 -25.91
C SER A 141 -1.30 16.51 -26.45
N SER A 142 -2.45 16.28 -25.81
CA SER A 142 -3.35 15.15 -26.08
C SER A 142 -4.63 15.56 -26.82
N CYS A 143 -4.84 16.86 -27.08
CA CYS A 143 -6.05 17.33 -27.77
C CYS A 143 -5.81 18.59 -28.62
N HIS A 144 -6.70 18.83 -29.58
CA HIS A 144 -6.65 20.02 -30.43
C HIS A 144 -6.87 21.32 -29.61
N SER A 145 -6.22 22.42 -29.97
CA SER A 145 -6.19 23.67 -29.17
C SER A 145 -7.58 24.25 -28.86
N SER A 146 -8.57 24.06 -29.74
CA SER A 146 -9.95 24.49 -29.48
C SER A 146 -10.64 23.66 -28.40
N VAL A 147 -10.40 22.34 -28.38
CA VAL A 147 -10.92 21.40 -27.38
C VAL A 147 -10.22 21.65 -26.03
N PHE A 148 -8.91 21.86 -26.06
CA PHE A 148 -8.12 22.23 -24.88
C PHE A 148 -8.67 23.47 -24.19
N ARG A 149 -8.89 24.57 -24.93
CA ARG A 149 -9.47 25.81 -24.36
C ARG A 149 -10.85 25.60 -23.77
N SER A 150 -11.70 24.80 -24.40
CA SER A 150 -13.03 24.45 -23.89
C SER A 150 -12.94 23.65 -22.59
N LEU A 151 -12.07 22.64 -22.54
CA LEU A 151 -11.82 21.82 -21.35
C LEU A 151 -11.28 22.67 -20.20
N CYS A 152 -10.26 23.50 -20.43
CA CYS A 152 -9.71 24.41 -19.42
C CYS A 152 -10.79 25.33 -18.86
N ARG A 153 -11.67 25.87 -19.71
CA ARG A 153 -12.79 26.71 -19.25
C ARG A 153 -13.78 25.93 -18.39
N HIS A 154 -14.13 24.70 -18.77
CA HIS A 154 -15.01 23.85 -17.95
C HIS A 154 -14.36 23.46 -16.62
N MET A 155 -13.08 23.09 -16.63
CA MET A 155 -12.31 22.77 -15.43
C MET A 155 -12.21 23.97 -14.50
N HIS A 156 -11.91 25.17 -15.03
CA HIS A 156 -11.88 26.40 -14.26
C HIS A 156 -13.26 26.75 -13.69
N ASN A 157 -14.33 26.64 -14.48
CA ASN A 157 -15.68 26.88 -13.97
C ASN A 157 -16.09 25.88 -12.88
N ALA A 158 -15.76 24.61 -13.05
CA ALA A 158 -16.00 23.56 -12.06
C ALA A 158 -15.18 23.79 -10.79
N SER A 159 -13.91 24.17 -10.92
CA SER A 159 -13.04 24.50 -9.79
C SER A 159 -13.57 25.72 -9.03
N GLN A 160 -13.98 26.79 -9.73
CA GLN A 160 -14.61 27.97 -9.12
C GLN A 160 -15.92 27.63 -8.40
N GLN A 161 -16.76 26.77 -8.99
CA GLN A 161 -17.98 26.29 -8.33
C GLN A 161 -17.67 25.48 -7.07
N LEU A 162 -16.67 24.59 -7.13
CA LEU A 162 -16.19 23.83 -5.98
C LEU A 162 -15.67 24.77 -4.89
N MET A 163 -14.78 25.71 -5.21
CA MET A 163 -14.24 26.69 -4.26
C MET A 163 -15.34 27.53 -3.60
N ARG A 164 -16.31 28.02 -4.37
CA ARG A 164 -17.49 28.75 -3.83
C ARG A 164 -18.34 27.88 -2.90
N SER A 165 -18.41 26.57 -3.17
CA SER A 165 -19.14 25.62 -2.32
C SER A 165 -18.37 25.26 -1.04
N CYS A 166 -17.03 25.18 -1.11
CA CYS A 166 -16.13 24.90 0.01
C CYS A 166 -16.07 26.07 1.01
N LYS A 167 -16.04 27.32 0.53
CA LYS A 167 -16.06 28.54 1.39
C LYS A 167 -17.26 28.59 2.34
N ARG A 168 -18.37 27.91 2.00
CA ARG A 168 -19.65 28.00 2.72
C ARG A 168 -19.99 26.76 3.56
N LYS A 169 -19.22 25.67 3.48
CA LYS A 169 -19.54 24.40 4.17
C LYS A 169 -18.62 24.16 5.37
N LYS A 170 -19.21 24.07 6.57
CA LYS A 170 -18.59 23.51 7.79
C LYS A 170 -18.97 22.03 7.96
N PHE A 171 -19.01 21.24 6.88
CA PHE A 171 -19.22 19.81 7.04
C PHE A 171 -17.86 19.15 7.29
N SER A 172 -17.81 18.36 8.34
CA SER A 172 -16.71 17.45 8.66
C SER A 172 -17.32 16.05 8.63
N ASN A 173 -16.64 15.12 7.98
CA ASN A 173 -16.99 13.69 8.05
C ASN A 173 -16.47 13.02 9.34
N LEU A 174 -15.95 13.82 10.27
CA LEU A 174 -15.62 13.48 11.65
C LEU A 174 -16.51 14.26 12.61
N SER A 175 -16.97 13.60 13.68
CA SER A 175 -17.62 14.28 14.80
C SER A 175 -16.62 15.14 15.60
N ASP A 176 -17.13 16.06 16.42
CA ASP A 176 -16.26 16.87 17.29
C ASP A 176 -15.45 16.01 18.27
N ASP A 177 -16.03 14.91 18.74
CA ASP A 177 -15.34 13.99 19.65
C ASP A 177 -14.28 13.16 18.92
N GLU A 178 -14.53 12.74 17.68
CA GLU A 178 -13.51 12.08 16.84
C GLU A 178 -12.35 13.04 16.50
N LEU A 179 -12.63 14.31 16.25
CA LEU A 179 -11.61 15.34 16.03
C LEU A 179 -10.78 15.60 17.29
N LYS A 180 -11.41 15.63 18.47
CA LYS A 180 -10.69 15.73 19.76
C LYS A 180 -9.81 14.49 19.98
N SER A 181 -10.32 13.29 19.74
CA SER A 181 -9.55 12.04 19.81
C SER A 181 -8.35 12.05 18.86
N LEU A 182 -8.52 12.47 17.61
CA LEU A 182 -7.41 12.59 16.66
C LEU A 182 -6.31 13.55 17.15
N LYS A 183 -6.72 14.72 17.69
CA LYS A 183 -5.79 15.70 18.27
C LYS A 183 -5.09 15.16 19.52
N SER A 184 -5.81 14.41 20.36
CA SER A 184 -5.25 13.72 21.53
C SER A 184 -4.16 12.73 21.12
N LEU A 185 -4.48 11.82 20.19
CA LEU A 185 -3.53 10.84 19.64
C LEU A 185 -2.30 11.52 19.03
N LYS A 186 -2.48 12.60 18.26
CA LYS A 186 -1.37 13.37 17.68
C LYS A 186 -0.48 14.02 18.73
N SER A 187 -1.06 14.45 19.85
CA SER A 187 -0.33 15.15 20.92
C SER A 187 0.44 14.19 21.84
N ASN A 188 0.07 12.90 21.85
CA ASN A 188 0.73 11.88 22.64
C ASN A 188 2.13 11.57 22.09
N LYS A 189 3.16 12.00 22.82
CA LYS A 189 4.57 11.79 22.45
C LYS A 189 5.12 10.43 22.86
N ASN A 190 4.38 9.63 23.60
CA ASN A 190 4.83 8.34 24.13
C ASN A 190 4.54 7.18 23.17
N ILE A 191 3.66 7.39 22.20
CA ILE A 191 3.28 6.38 21.20
C ILE A 191 3.76 6.78 19.79
N VAL A 192 3.90 5.78 18.94
CA VAL A 192 4.11 5.91 17.50
C VAL A 192 2.97 5.19 16.81
N ILE A 193 2.20 5.93 16.00
CA ILE A 193 1.16 5.38 15.13
C ILE A 193 1.77 5.22 13.73
N ALA A 194 1.90 3.99 13.27
CA ALA A 194 2.56 3.66 12.02
C ALA A 194 1.68 2.76 11.14
N LYS A 195 1.89 2.86 9.82
CA LYS A 195 1.32 1.93 8.85
C LYS A 195 2.03 0.57 8.96
N ALA A 196 1.27 -0.51 8.98
CA ALA A 196 1.81 -1.86 8.94
C ALA A 196 2.53 -2.14 7.60
N ASP A 197 3.53 -3.01 7.66
CA ASP A 197 4.27 -3.47 6.49
C ASP A 197 3.40 -4.20 5.44
N LYS A 198 2.35 -4.89 5.89
CA LYS A 198 1.40 -5.64 5.07
C LYS A 198 -0.02 -5.43 5.58
N GLY A 199 -1.00 -5.45 4.68
CA GLY A 199 -2.43 -5.43 5.05
C GLY A 199 -3.06 -4.05 5.25
N ASN A 200 -2.32 -2.95 5.06
CA ASN A 200 -2.82 -1.58 5.22
C ASN A 200 -3.47 -1.32 6.60
N SER A 201 -3.03 -2.03 7.64
CA SER A 201 -3.49 -1.86 9.01
C SER A 201 -2.68 -0.77 9.74
N ILE A 202 -3.24 -0.29 10.84
CA ILE A 202 -2.64 0.69 11.73
C ILE A 202 -1.99 -0.06 12.90
N VAL A 203 -0.76 0.31 13.24
CA VAL A 203 -0.01 -0.25 14.36
C VAL A 203 0.33 0.86 15.33
N ILE A 204 0.09 0.63 16.61
CA ILE A 204 0.45 1.56 17.69
C ILE A 204 1.51 0.91 18.55
N LEU A 205 2.65 1.59 18.69
CA LEU A 205 3.82 1.14 19.45
C LEU A 205 4.19 2.15 20.52
N ASP A 206 4.78 1.69 21.61
CA ASP A 206 5.53 2.58 22.49
C ASP A 206 6.72 3.18 21.72
N LYS A 207 6.90 4.49 21.83
CA LYS A 207 7.94 5.22 21.11
C LYS A 207 9.33 4.73 21.45
N GLU A 208 9.59 4.40 22.71
CA GLU A 208 10.88 3.86 23.14
C GLU A 208 11.19 2.52 22.46
N SER A 209 10.20 1.61 22.42
CA SER A 209 10.33 0.32 21.72
C SER A 209 10.60 0.51 20.23
N TYR A 210 9.90 1.45 19.59
CA TYR A 210 10.11 1.78 18.18
C TYR A 210 11.52 2.33 17.91
N ILE A 211 11.99 3.27 18.75
CA ILE A 211 13.33 3.86 18.64
C ILE A 211 14.38 2.79 18.83
N LYS A 212 14.26 1.93 19.85
CA LYS A 212 15.21 0.85 20.12
C LYS A 212 15.33 -0.11 18.92
N LYS A 213 14.20 -0.49 18.31
CA LYS A 213 14.19 -1.33 17.08
C LYS A 213 14.89 -0.64 15.91
N ALA A 214 14.66 0.66 15.72
CA ALA A 214 15.31 1.44 14.67
C ALA A 214 16.82 1.57 14.89
N GLU A 215 17.24 1.88 16.12
CA GLU A 215 18.66 1.97 16.49
C GLU A 215 19.38 0.64 16.35
N GLN A 216 18.73 -0.48 16.66
CA GLN A 216 19.29 -1.81 16.41
C GLN A 216 19.59 -2.05 14.93
N ILE A 217 18.72 -1.59 14.02
CA ILE A 217 18.96 -1.66 12.57
C ILE A 217 20.12 -0.73 12.18
N LEU A 218 20.13 0.50 12.69
CA LEU A 218 21.16 1.50 12.37
C LEU A 218 22.55 1.19 12.95
N LYS A 219 22.63 0.28 13.94
CA LYS A 219 23.90 -0.29 14.44
C LYS A 219 24.48 -1.38 13.52
N GLY A 220 23.73 -1.81 12.51
CA GLY A 220 24.19 -2.81 11.54
C GLY A 220 25.34 -2.29 10.68
N ASN A 221 26.12 -3.21 10.11
CA ASN A 221 27.30 -2.91 9.27
C ASN A 221 26.97 -2.16 7.97
N GLN A 222 25.69 -1.98 7.64
CA GLN A 222 25.22 -1.26 6.46
C GLN A 222 25.09 0.25 6.68
N PHE A 223 25.19 0.72 7.92
CA PHE A 223 24.95 2.13 8.27
C PHE A 223 26.11 2.70 9.07
N GLN A 224 26.32 4.01 8.92
CA GLN A 224 27.32 4.77 9.65
C GLN A 224 26.73 6.10 10.13
N GLU A 225 26.90 6.42 11.41
CA GLU A 225 26.56 7.74 11.96
C GLU A 225 27.58 8.79 11.51
N ILE A 226 27.09 9.97 11.13
CA ILE A 226 27.89 11.08 10.61
C ILE A 226 27.79 12.26 11.57
N ASN A 227 28.94 12.70 12.09
CA ASN A 227 29.04 13.83 13.00
C ASN A 227 29.02 15.19 12.27
N ASN A 228 29.32 15.22 10.97
CA ASN A 228 29.32 16.45 10.19
C ASN A 228 27.89 16.88 9.83
N LYS A 229 27.43 17.98 10.43
CA LYS A 229 26.11 18.57 10.16
C LYS A 229 25.94 19.09 8.73
N ASN A 230 27.05 19.46 8.08
CA ASN A 230 27.05 20.02 6.72
C ASN A 230 27.17 18.94 5.63
N TYR A 231 27.26 17.66 6.02
CA TYR A 231 27.49 16.56 5.08
C TYR A 231 26.44 16.48 3.97
N HIS A 232 25.17 16.78 4.28
CA HIS A 232 24.11 16.92 3.29
C HIS A 232 24.43 17.98 2.22
N GLN A 233 24.83 19.17 2.66
CA GLN A 233 25.15 20.28 1.77
C GLN A 233 26.39 19.99 0.93
N GLU A 234 27.38 19.32 1.51
CA GLU A 234 28.58 18.88 0.78
C GLU A 234 28.23 17.94 -0.37
N ARG A 235 27.36 16.95 -0.12
CA ARG A 235 26.92 16.00 -1.15
C ARG A 235 26.05 16.64 -2.22
N GLU A 236 25.12 17.54 -1.84
CA GLU A 236 24.34 18.33 -2.79
C GLU A 236 25.25 19.19 -3.68
N ASN A 237 26.26 19.84 -3.08
CA ASN A 237 27.24 20.64 -3.82
C ASN A 237 28.09 19.80 -4.76
N GLU A 238 28.51 18.59 -4.35
CA GLU A 238 29.25 17.67 -5.21
C GLU A 238 28.42 17.26 -6.44
N LEU A 239 27.15 16.89 -6.23
CA LEU A 239 26.23 16.60 -7.33
C LEU A 239 26.13 17.80 -8.28
N ASN A 240 25.84 18.99 -7.75
CA ASN A 240 25.62 20.18 -8.56
C ASN A 240 26.87 20.61 -9.33
N LYS A 241 28.07 20.48 -8.73
CA LYS A 241 29.35 20.70 -9.41
C LYS A 241 29.52 19.76 -10.60
N TYR A 242 29.18 18.49 -10.42
CA TYR A 242 29.28 17.50 -11.49
C TYR A 242 28.28 17.76 -12.62
N ILE A 243 27.03 18.05 -12.29
CA ILE A 243 26.01 18.43 -13.29
C ILE A 243 26.44 19.69 -14.07
N TYR A 244 27.04 20.67 -13.41
CA TYR A 244 27.55 21.87 -14.08
C TYR A 244 28.74 21.56 -14.99
N ALA A 245 29.64 20.66 -14.61
CA ALA A 245 30.74 20.21 -15.47
C ALA A 245 30.22 19.56 -16.75
N LEU A 246 29.20 18.70 -16.66
CA LEU A 246 28.56 18.07 -17.82
C LEU A 246 27.94 19.11 -18.79
N LEU A 247 27.39 20.20 -18.26
CA LEU A 247 26.90 21.32 -19.08
C LEU A 247 28.07 22.03 -19.79
N LYS A 248 29.15 22.32 -19.07
CA LYS A 248 30.32 23.03 -19.61
C LYS A 248 31.00 22.23 -20.74
N GLU A 249 30.98 20.91 -20.65
CA GLU A 249 31.46 19.98 -21.67
C GLU A 249 30.49 19.79 -22.84
N GLY A 250 29.28 20.39 -22.79
CA GLY A 250 28.28 20.29 -23.86
C GLY A 250 27.56 18.94 -23.92
N ILE A 251 27.66 18.11 -22.87
CA ILE A 251 27.05 16.77 -22.82
C ILE A 251 25.55 16.87 -22.54
N ILE A 252 25.15 17.83 -21.71
CA ILE A 252 23.74 18.09 -21.38
C ILE A 252 23.36 19.52 -21.77
N ASP A 253 22.08 19.71 -22.10
CA ASP A 253 21.52 21.02 -22.35
C ASP A 253 21.11 21.73 -21.04
N GLN A 254 20.78 23.02 -21.15
CA GLN A 254 20.36 23.83 -20.02
C GLN A 254 19.07 23.30 -19.36
N LYS A 255 18.17 22.70 -20.16
CA LYS A 255 16.91 22.11 -19.69
C LYS A 255 17.16 20.90 -18.81
N LEU A 256 18.03 19.99 -19.22
CA LEU A 256 18.40 18.81 -18.47
C LEU A 256 19.20 19.18 -17.23
N ARG A 257 20.10 20.18 -17.30
CA ARG A 257 20.75 20.73 -16.11
C ARG A 257 19.73 21.14 -15.05
N PHE A 258 18.76 21.99 -15.39
CA PHE A 258 17.77 22.47 -14.41
C PHE A 258 16.93 21.35 -13.81
N ARG A 259 16.72 20.26 -14.56
CA ARG A 259 16.02 19.07 -14.06
C ARG A 259 16.86 18.24 -13.09
N LEU A 260 18.16 18.12 -13.33
CA LEU A 260 19.06 17.26 -12.54
C LEU A 260 19.70 17.99 -11.36
N GLN A 261 19.86 19.31 -11.46
CA GLN A 261 20.39 20.15 -10.39
C GLN A 261 19.43 20.14 -9.19
N SER A 262 19.99 20.01 -8.00
CA SER A 262 19.24 20.17 -6.75
C SER A 262 19.46 21.56 -6.17
N THR A 263 18.40 22.16 -5.64
CA THR A 263 18.47 23.43 -4.90
C THR A 263 17.60 23.35 -3.66
N CYS A 264 18.16 23.67 -2.50
CA CYS A 264 17.45 23.67 -1.21
C CYS A 264 16.81 22.31 -0.87
N SER A 265 17.52 21.21 -1.15
CA SER A 265 17.01 19.87 -0.83
C SER A 265 16.90 19.64 0.67
N SER A 266 15.97 18.75 1.04
CA SER A 266 15.80 18.27 2.41
C SER A 266 16.56 16.96 2.65
N LEU A 267 16.98 16.74 3.89
CA LEU A 267 17.58 15.47 4.30
C LEU A 267 16.55 14.34 4.20
N SER A 268 16.97 13.22 3.60
CA SER A 268 16.16 11.99 3.57
C SER A 268 15.79 11.55 4.98
N VAL A 269 14.63 10.92 5.16
CA VAL A 269 14.12 10.55 6.49
C VAL A 269 13.99 9.05 6.64
N PHE A 270 14.57 8.50 7.71
CA PHE A 270 14.37 7.10 8.07
C PHE A 270 13.09 6.91 8.89
N TYR A 271 12.32 5.89 8.55
CA TYR A 271 11.24 5.36 9.39
C TYR A 271 11.08 3.85 9.15
N GLY A 272 10.56 3.15 10.15
CA GLY A 272 10.25 1.73 10.08
C GLY A 272 8.75 1.44 9.93
N LEU A 273 8.41 0.44 9.11
CA LEU A 273 7.07 -0.13 8.98
C LEU A 273 6.97 -1.44 9.80
N PRO A 274 6.08 -1.56 10.81
CA PRO A 274 6.01 -2.75 11.63
C PRO A 274 5.52 -4.00 10.88
N LYS A 275 6.25 -5.11 11.00
CA LYS A 275 5.89 -6.42 10.44
C LYS A 275 5.03 -7.20 11.42
N ILE A 276 3.72 -6.95 11.40
CA ILE A 276 2.72 -7.57 12.29
C ILE A 276 2.61 -9.10 12.21
N HIS A 277 3.11 -9.69 11.12
CA HIS A 277 3.06 -11.14 10.86
C HIS A 277 4.31 -11.88 11.35
N LYS A 278 5.26 -11.18 11.99
CA LYS A 278 6.48 -11.77 12.53
C LYS A 278 6.52 -11.60 14.04
N THR A 279 7.04 -12.61 14.75
CA THR A 279 7.27 -12.56 16.20
C THR A 279 8.11 -11.34 16.56
N GLU A 280 7.83 -10.76 17.72
CA GLU A 280 8.45 -9.52 18.22
C GLU A 280 8.19 -8.27 17.39
N TYR A 281 7.43 -8.31 16.29
CA TYR A 281 7.08 -7.14 15.48
C TYR A 281 8.32 -6.33 15.01
N PRO A 282 9.27 -6.94 14.26
CA PRO A 282 10.39 -6.21 13.69
C PRO A 282 9.89 -5.15 12.70
N ILE A 283 10.66 -4.08 12.50
CA ILE A 283 10.31 -3.01 11.55
C ILE A 283 11.07 -3.17 10.23
N ARG A 284 10.40 -2.90 9.10
CA ARG A 284 11.04 -2.77 7.77
C ARG A 284 11.60 -1.34 7.65
N PRO A 285 12.92 -1.16 7.49
CA PRO A 285 13.50 0.18 7.36
C PRO A 285 13.16 0.79 6.00
N ILE A 286 12.70 2.03 6.00
CA ILE A 286 12.46 2.84 4.80
C ILE A 286 13.22 4.15 4.95
N ILE A 287 13.93 4.53 3.89
CA ILE A 287 14.58 5.84 3.78
C ILE A 287 13.82 6.61 2.69
N SER A 288 12.97 7.55 3.10
CA SER A 288 12.28 8.41 2.13
C SER A 288 13.25 9.41 1.55
N THR A 289 13.48 9.30 0.24
CA THR A 289 14.34 10.20 -0.53
C THR A 289 13.56 11.37 -1.15
N ILE A 290 12.24 11.45 -0.95
CA ILE A 290 11.42 12.54 -1.52
C ILE A 290 11.93 13.89 -1.01
N GLY A 291 12.24 14.78 -1.95
CA GLY A 291 12.78 16.12 -1.65
C GLY A 291 14.28 16.16 -1.34
N SER A 292 14.99 15.03 -1.39
CA SER A 292 16.46 14.98 -1.25
C SER A 292 17.20 15.32 -2.55
N PHE A 293 18.48 15.68 -2.44
CA PHE A 293 19.26 16.16 -3.59
C PHE A 293 19.38 15.13 -4.71
N GLN A 294 19.41 13.85 -4.36
CA GLN A 294 19.55 12.75 -5.30
C GLN A 294 18.24 12.30 -5.96
N TYR A 295 17.08 12.79 -5.52
CA TYR A 295 15.78 12.22 -5.88
C TYR A 295 15.45 12.36 -7.36
N GLU A 296 15.55 13.57 -7.91
CA GLU A 296 15.22 13.82 -9.32
C GLU A 296 16.26 13.20 -10.27
N LEU A 297 17.54 13.21 -9.89
CA LEU A 297 18.57 12.46 -10.60
C LEU A 297 18.23 10.96 -10.61
N SER A 298 17.91 10.38 -9.45
CA SER A 298 17.53 8.96 -9.35
C SER A 298 16.35 8.61 -10.24
N LYS A 299 15.30 9.46 -10.29
CA LYS A 299 14.15 9.25 -11.19
C LYS A 299 14.53 9.31 -12.65
N TYR A 300 15.37 10.26 -13.03
CA TYR A 300 15.83 10.40 -14.40
C TYR A 300 16.66 9.19 -14.83
N LEU A 301 17.63 8.77 -14.01
CA LEU A 301 18.46 7.58 -14.26
C LEU A 301 17.62 6.29 -14.28
N ALA A 302 16.67 6.15 -13.35
CA ALA A 302 15.76 5.01 -13.30
C ALA A 302 15.01 4.80 -14.61
N LYS A 303 14.52 5.90 -15.22
CA LYS A 303 13.88 5.85 -16.53
C LYS A 303 14.85 5.37 -17.61
N ALA A 304 16.04 5.98 -17.69
CA ALA A 304 17.06 5.63 -18.68
C ALA A 304 17.52 4.16 -18.58
N ILE A 305 17.71 3.64 -17.37
CA ILE A 305 18.11 2.25 -17.13
C ILE A 305 16.97 1.29 -17.50
N LYS A 306 15.72 1.63 -17.14
CA LYS A 306 14.56 0.79 -17.46
C LYS A 306 14.35 0.66 -18.96
N ASP A 307 14.54 1.74 -19.70
CA ASP A 307 14.40 1.73 -21.17
C ASP A 307 15.51 0.89 -21.84
N SER A 308 16.68 0.77 -21.19
CA SER A 308 17.88 0.07 -21.71
C SER A 308 18.11 -1.34 -21.28
N SER A 309 17.53 -1.74 -20.16
CA SER A 309 17.81 -3.07 -19.63
C SER A 309 16.92 -4.13 -20.27
N PRO A 310 17.48 -5.30 -20.66
CA PRO A 310 16.68 -6.41 -21.13
C PRO A 310 15.85 -6.98 -19.98
N GLN A 311 14.61 -7.36 -20.27
CA GLN A 311 13.78 -8.09 -19.31
C GLN A 311 14.35 -9.51 -19.12
N ALA A 312 14.43 -9.98 -17.88
CA ALA A 312 14.86 -11.35 -17.61
C ALA A 312 13.81 -12.36 -18.08
N ASP A 313 14.22 -13.52 -18.59
CA ASP A 313 13.29 -14.60 -18.97
C ASP A 313 12.48 -15.11 -17.75
N SER A 314 13.10 -15.07 -16.57
CA SER A 314 12.51 -15.42 -15.28
C SER A 314 11.50 -14.39 -14.78
N TYR A 315 11.53 -13.15 -15.29
CA TYR A 315 10.72 -12.07 -14.74
C TYR A 315 9.22 -12.31 -14.97
N ILE A 316 8.44 -11.98 -13.95
CA ILE A 316 6.98 -11.86 -14.02
C ILE A 316 6.56 -10.47 -13.53
N LYS A 317 5.67 -9.83 -14.28
CA LYS A 317 5.21 -8.47 -13.99
C LYS A 317 4.20 -8.41 -12.84
N ASP A 318 3.30 -9.39 -12.78
CA ASP A 318 2.18 -9.41 -11.83
C ASP A 318 1.63 -10.84 -11.69
N ALA A 319 0.67 -11.00 -10.77
CA ALA A 319 0.01 -12.28 -10.51
C ALA A 319 -0.76 -12.81 -11.74
N PHE A 320 -1.25 -11.94 -12.63
CA PHE A 320 -1.99 -12.38 -13.82
C PHE A 320 -1.04 -13.01 -14.86
N GLU A 321 0.12 -12.39 -15.09
CA GLU A 321 1.15 -12.97 -15.95
C GLU A 321 1.63 -14.32 -15.38
N PHE A 322 1.83 -14.39 -14.07
CA PHE A 322 2.18 -15.63 -13.38
C PHE A 322 1.13 -16.73 -13.63
N VAL A 323 -0.15 -16.46 -13.38
CA VAL A 323 -1.24 -17.42 -13.62
C VAL A 323 -1.26 -17.89 -15.07
N LYS A 324 -1.03 -16.98 -16.03
CA LYS A 324 -0.96 -17.33 -17.45
C LYS A 324 0.16 -18.34 -17.72
N LYS A 325 1.38 -18.10 -17.21
CA LYS A 325 2.54 -19.00 -17.39
C LYS A 325 2.31 -20.36 -16.69
N ILE A 326 1.72 -20.35 -15.49
CA ILE A 326 1.43 -21.57 -14.75
C ILE A 326 0.37 -22.43 -15.44
N LYS A 327 -0.74 -21.85 -15.88
CA LYS A 327 -1.79 -22.58 -16.60
C LYS A 327 -1.34 -23.16 -17.93
N SER A 328 -0.37 -22.54 -18.60
CA SER A 328 0.23 -23.10 -19.83
C SER A 328 1.19 -24.27 -19.59
N THR A 329 1.50 -24.59 -18.32
CA THR A 329 2.42 -25.69 -17.99
C THR A 329 1.68 -27.02 -18.00
N ILE A 330 2.14 -27.95 -18.85
CA ILE A 330 1.66 -29.33 -18.89
C ILE A 330 2.69 -30.21 -18.18
N LEU A 331 2.23 -31.03 -17.23
CA LEU A 331 3.08 -31.95 -16.48
C LEU A 331 3.15 -33.32 -17.16
N ASP A 332 4.32 -33.93 -17.14
CA ASP A 332 4.54 -35.28 -17.65
C ASP A 332 4.09 -36.33 -16.61
N LYS A 333 3.31 -37.32 -17.06
CA LYS A 333 2.78 -38.38 -16.19
C LYS A 333 3.86 -39.28 -15.59
N GLU A 334 4.99 -39.42 -16.28
CA GLU A 334 6.07 -40.32 -15.85
C GLU A 334 7.00 -39.68 -14.82
N LYS A 335 6.86 -38.36 -14.59
CA LYS A 335 7.72 -37.60 -13.69
C LYS A 335 7.02 -37.21 -12.40
N SER A 336 7.79 -37.19 -11.32
CA SER A 336 7.36 -36.62 -10.05
C SER A 336 7.81 -35.17 -9.94
N TYR A 337 6.84 -34.28 -9.77
CA TYR A 337 7.09 -32.85 -9.60
C TYR A 337 7.03 -32.41 -8.14
N MET A 338 7.67 -31.29 -7.82
CA MET A 338 7.44 -30.55 -6.59
C MET A 338 7.59 -29.05 -6.81
N MET A 339 6.70 -28.29 -6.16
CA MET A 339 6.76 -26.84 -6.11
C MET A 339 7.47 -26.37 -4.84
N CYS A 340 8.22 -25.29 -4.96
CA CYS A 340 8.71 -24.52 -3.82
C CYS A 340 8.82 -23.05 -4.19
N SER A 341 8.76 -22.19 -3.18
CA SER A 341 9.06 -20.77 -3.31
C SER A 341 10.38 -20.47 -2.61
N PHE A 342 11.17 -19.58 -3.22
CA PHE A 342 12.30 -18.94 -2.57
C PHE A 342 11.98 -17.47 -2.34
N ASP A 343 12.39 -16.94 -1.19
CA ASP A 343 12.33 -15.50 -0.89
C ASP A 343 13.73 -14.99 -0.54
N VAL A 344 14.12 -13.86 -1.11
CA VAL A 344 15.44 -13.26 -0.88
C VAL A 344 15.46 -12.50 0.44
N GLU A 345 16.31 -12.92 1.37
CA GLU A 345 16.42 -12.28 2.68
C GLU A 345 16.94 -10.85 2.57
N SER A 346 16.09 -9.90 2.96
CA SER A 346 16.44 -8.47 3.09
C SER A 346 17.14 -7.91 1.84
N LEU A 347 16.60 -8.22 0.66
CA LEU A 347 17.19 -7.92 -0.65
C LEU A 347 17.90 -6.56 -0.71
N TYR A 348 17.16 -5.47 -0.50
CA TYR A 348 17.69 -4.12 -0.70
C TYR A 348 18.87 -3.76 0.20
N THR A 349 18.86 -4.16 1.48
CA THR A 349 19.98 -3.87 2.40
C THR A 349 21.21 -4.75 2.13
N ASN A 350 21.03 -5.85 1.40
CA ASN A 350 22.10 -6.82 1.15
C ASN A 350 22.69 -6.71 -0.27
N VAL A 351 22.04 -6.01 -1.20
CA VAL A 351 22.58 -5.79 -2.55
C VAL A 351 23.91 -5.01 -2.47
N PRO A 352 25.06 -5.58 -2.88
CA PRO A 352 26.31 -4.85 -2.90
C PRO A 352 26.23 -3.70 -3.91
N VAL A 353 26.30 -2.46 -3.43
CA VAL A 353 25.96 -1.29 -4.25
C VAL A 353 26.92 -1.12 -5.44
N GLU A 354 28.22 -1.33 -5.22
CA GLU A 354 29.24 -1.22 -6.25
C GLU A 354 29.06 -2.28 -7.36
N GLU A 355 28.81 -3.53 -6.97
CA GLU A 355 28.55 -4.61 -7.92
C GLU A 355 27.27 -4.35 -8.72
N ALA A 356 26.21 -3.86 -8.07
CA ALA A 356 24.95 -3.54 -8.72
C ALA A 356 25.09 -2.40 -9.74
N ILE A 357 25.89 -1.37 -9.44
CA ILE A 357 26.22 -0.29 -10.38
C ILE A 357 26.96 -0.86 -11.60
N ASN A 358 27.99 -1.68 -11.37
CA ASN A 358 28.77 -2.28 -12.46
C ASN A 358 27.91 -3.20 -13.35
N VAL A 359 27.05 -4.02 -12.75
CA VAL A 359 26.10 -4.88 -13.48
C VAL A 359 25.12 -4.04 -14.31
N THR A 360 24.63 -2.94 -13.75
CA THR A 360 23.73 -2.01 -14.46
C THR A 360 24.42 -1.41 -15.68
N LEU A 361 25.64 -0.90 -15.52
CA LEU A 361 26.43 -0.36 -16.63
C LEU A 361 26.71 -1.40 -17.71
N ASP A 362 26.97 -2.65 -17.35
CA ASP A 362 27.13 -3.73 -18.31
C ASP A 362 25.87 -3.96 -19.14
N PHE A 363 24.68 -3.93 -18.53
CA PHE A 363 23.42 -4.08 -19.26
C PHE A 363 23.14 -2.87 -20.16
N MET A 364 23.47 -1.66 -19.72
CA MET A 364 23.24 -0.44 -20.50
C MET A 364 24.18 -0.30 -21.70
N PHE A 365 25.49 -0.57 -21.51
CA PHE A 365 26.53 -0.30 -22.51
C PHE A 365 27.00 -1.54 -23.29
N LYS A 366 26.40 -2.72 -23.04
CA LYS A 366 26.42 -3.86 -23.97
C LYS A 366 25.00 -4.10 -24.49
N PRO A 367 24.45 -3.15 -25.26
CA PRO A 367 23.02 -3.11 -25.52
C PRO A 367 22.54 -4.28 -26.39
N THR A 368 21.34 -4.74 -26.09
CA THR A 368 20.43 -5.43 -27.03
C THR A 368 19.51 -4.44 -27.76
N LYS A 369 19.50 -3.16 -27.38
CA LYS A 369 18.69 -2.06 -27.95
C LYS A 369 19.47 -0.75 -28.03
N ASN A 370 19.38 -0.04 -29.16
CA ASN A 370 19.98 1.30 -29.31
C ASN A 370 19.22 2.32 -28.48
N ILE A 371 19.89 2.96 -27.53
CA ILE A 371 19.31 4.00 -26.68
C ILE A 371 20.23 5.21 -26.65
N SER A 372 19.61 6.35 -26.90
CA SER A 372 20.26 7.65 -26.81
C SER A 372 20.26 8.13 -25.37
N ILE A 373 21.29 7.75 -24.61
CA ILE A 373 21.68 8.44 -23.38
C ILE A 373 22.85 9.38 -23.71
N PRO A 374 22.87 10.61 -23.19
CA PRO A 374 23.95 11.55 -23.49
C PRO A 374 25.26 11.20 -22.77
N PHE A 375 25.20 10.34 -21.75
CA PHE A 375 26.35 9.99 -20.90
C PHE A 375 27.09 8.77 -21.43
N ASN A 376 28.42 8.84 -21.40
CA ASN A 376 29.25 7.66 -21.56
C ASN A 376 29.23 6.79 -20.28
N ARG A 377 29.91 5.63 -20.33
CA ARG A 377 29.91 4.66 -19.22
C ARG A 377 30.45 5.24 -17.91
N GLU A 378 31.54 6.00 -17.95
CA GLU A 378 32.16 6.58 -16.75
C GLU A 378 31.30 7.70 -16.16
N GLN A 379 30.70 8.53 -17.00
CA GLN A 379 29.77 9.57 -16.58
C GLN A 379 28.52 8.97 -15.94
N MET A 380 27.96 7.93 -16.55
CA MET A 380 26.83 7.18 -15.98
C MET A 380 27.20 6.54 -14.63
N LYS A 381 28.40 5.98 -14.51
CA LYS A 381 28.91 5.42 -13.24
C LYS A 381 28.92 6.49 -12.15
N LYS A 382 29.52 7.65 -12.42
CA LYS A 382 29.61 8.74 -11.45
C LYS A 382 28.23 9.28 -11.05
N LEU A 383 27.29 9.39 -12.00
CA LEU A 383 25.91 9.78 -11.71
C LEU A 383 25.18 8.77 -10.81
N LEU A 384 25.39 7.47 -11.04
CA LEU A 384 24.85 6.41 -10.18
C LEU A 384 25.44 6.45 -8.76
N GLU A 385 26.75 6.63 -8.65
CA GLU A 385 27.44 6.77 -7.36
C GLU A 385 26.94 7.99 -6.58
N LEU A 386 26.78 9.14 -7.23
CA LEU A 386 26.22 10.35 -6.61
C LEU A 386 24.75 10.17 -6.17
N SER A 387 24.02 9.27 -6.83
CA SER A 387 22.61 9.03 -6.53
C SER A 387 22.37 8.05 -5.38
N VAL A 388 23.24 7.04 -5.24
CA VAL A 388 22.99 5.88 -4.37
C VAL A 388 24.01 5.74 -3.25
N CYS A 389 25.28 6.07 -3.51
CA CYS A 389 26.35 5.89 -2.53
C CYS A 389 26.39 7.05 -1.54
N ASP A 390 26.66 6.72 -0.27
CA ASP A 390 26.88 7.69 0.80
C ASP A 390 25.74 8.72 0.95
N ALA A 391 24.53 8.35 0.57
CA ALA A 391 23.37 9.21 0.66
C ALA A 391 23.00 9.46 2.13
N PRO A 392 22.99 10.73 2.60
CA PRO A 392 22.67 11.04 3.98
C PRO A 392 21.16 10.97 4.25
N PHE A 393 20.83 10.49 5.44
CA PHE A 393 19.48 10.51 5.97
C PHE A 393 19.49 10.83 7.46
N ARG A 394 18.35 11.25 8.00
CA ARG A 394 18.18 11.60 9.42
C ARG A 394 17.29 10.62 10.16
N PHE A 395 17.66 10.35 11.41
CA PHE A 395 16.84 9.65 12.40
C PHE A 395 17.15 10.20 13.81
N GLN A 396 16.14 10.49 14.63
CA GLN A 396 16.29 11.05 15.99
C GLN A 396 17.31 12.21 16.07
N ASN A 397 17.21 13.19 15.16
CA ASN A 397 18.10 14.35 15.04
C ASN A 397 19.58 14.03 14.76
N LYS A 398 19.92 12.78 14.46
CA LYS A 398 21.25 12.35 14.01
C LYS A 398 21.26 12.13 12.52
N ILE A 399 22.42 12.31 11.90
CA ILE A 399 22.65 12.06 10.47
C ILE A 399 23.38 10.74 10.34
N TYR A 400 22.93 9.93 9.39
CA TYR A 400 23.53 8.65 9.03
C TYR A 400 23.74 8.61 7.53
N LYS A 401 24.60 7.71 7.08
CA LYS A 401 24.69 7.30 5.69
C LYS A 401 24.59 5.79 5.59
N GLN A 402 24.09 5.31 4.45
CA GLN A 402 24.12 3.89 4.11
C GLN A 402 25.42 3.61 3.35
N ILE A 403 26.25 2.73 3.90
CA ILE A 403 27.57 2.37 3.35
C ILE A 403 27.48 1.21 2.36
N ASP A 404 26.52 0.30 2.53
CA ASP A 404 26.25 -0.76 1.56
C ASP A 404 24.75 -1.10 1.54
N GLY A 405 24.30 -1.76 0.48
CA GLY A 405 22.88 -1.88 0.18
C GLY A 405 22.33 -0.66 -0.55
N VAL A 406 21.12 -0.81 -1.06
CA VAL A 406 20.34 0.26 -1.69
C VAL A 406 19.19 0.68 -0.78
N ALA A 407 18.94 1.99 -0.70
CA ALA A 407 17.92 2.55 0.18
C ALA A 407 16.49 2.20 -0.30
N MET A 408 15.68 1.57 0.56
CA MET A 408 14.30 1.10 0.26
C MET A 408 13.25 2.19 -0.07
N GLY A 409 13.65 3.45 -0.27
CA GLY A 409 12.78 4.52 -0.79
C GLY A 409 13.43 5.34 -1.90
N SER A 410 14.53 4.83 -2.49
CA SER A 410 15.14 5.40 -3.68
C SER A 410 14.45 4.89 -4.95
N PRO A 411 14.16 5.76 -5.94
CA PRO A 411 13.67 5.36 -7.26
C PRO A 411 14.56 4.33 -7.98
N LEU A 412 15.86 4.33 -7.71
CA LEU A 412 16.84 3.42 -8.33
C LEU A 412 16.89 2.05 -7.66
N ALA A 413 16.53 1.95 -6.37
CA ALA A 413 16.74 0.74 -5.60
C ALA A 413 16.07 -0.52 -6.21
N PRO A 414 14.79 -0.48 -6.66
CA PRO A 414 14.16 -1.64 -7.30
C PRO A 414 14.86 -2.08 -8.58
N ILE A 415 15.35 -1.12 -9.36
CA ILE A 415 15.99 -1.39 -10.66
C ILE A 415 17.36 -2.03 -10.44
N LEU A 416 18.19 -1.42 -9.59
CA LEU A 416 19.53 -1.95 -9.29
C LEU A 416 19.45 -3.35 -8.67
N ALA A 417 18.56 -3.56 -7.71
CA ALA A 417 18.37 -4.86 -7.09
C ALA A 417 17.90 -5.91 -8.11
N ASN A 418 16.96 -5.56 -9.00
CA ASN A 418 16.45 -6.47 -10.00
C ASN A 418 17.52 -6.86 -11.04
N LEU A 419 18.34 -5.91 -11.50
CA LEU A 419 19.42 -6.19 -12.48
C LEU A 419 20.55 -7.01 -11.86
N TRP A 420 20.91 -6.71 -10.61
CA TRP A 420 21.89 -7.50 -9.88
C TRP A 420 21.41 -8.95 -9.70
N LEU A 421 20.16 -9.15 -9.25
CA LEU A 421 19.55 -10.48 -9.16
C LEU A 421 19.51 -11.17 -10.53
N GLN A 422 19.09 -10.48 -11.59
CA GLN A 422 19.05 -11.04 -12.95
C GLN A 422 20.43 -11.55 -13.40
N ARG A 423 21.51 -10.82 -13.12
CA ARG A 423 22.87 -11.29 -13.42
C ARG A 423 23.24 -12.53 -12.62
N ILE A 424 22.82 -12.61 -11.36
CA ILE A 424 23.05 -13.79 -10.52
C ILE A 424 22.24 -14.98 -11.03
N GLU A 425 20.97 -14.80 -11.38
CA GLU A 425 20.11 -15.84 -11.95
C GLU A 425 20.67 -16.40 -13.25
N GLN A 426 21.20 -15.55 -14.13
CA GLN A 426 21.87 -15.99 -15.36
C GLN A 426 23.07 -16.90 -15.06
N LYS A 427 23.83 -16.61 -14.00
CA LYS A 427 24.94 -17.48 -13.54
C LYS A 427 24.40 -18.77 -12.91
N LEU A 428 23.41 -18.68 -12.01
CA LEU A 428 22.80 -19.84 -11.35
C LEU A 428 22.23 -20.83 -12.38
N ASN A 429 21.49 -20.36 -13.36
CA ASN A 429 20.86 -21.21 -14.37
C ASN A 429 21.87 -21.89 -15.30
N ARG A 430 22.97 -21.22 -15.65
CA ARG A 430 24.03 -21.79 -16.52
C ARG A 430 24.84 -22.87 -15.83
N PHE A 431 25.08 -22.76 -14.53
CA PHE A 431 26.08 -23.56 -13.83
C PHE A 431 25.51 -24.52 -12.77
N SER A 432 24.19 -24.52 -12.53
CA SER A 432 23.58 -25.40 -11.53
C SER A 432 23.17 -26.78 -12.10
N LYS A 433 23.77 -27.85 -11.57
CA LYS A 433 23.15 -29.19 -11.55
C LYS A 433 21.78 -29.14 -10.86
N ASN A 434 20.81 -29.97 -11.23
CA ASN A 434 19.49 -30.03 -10.59
C ASN A 434 18.72 -28.69 -10.63
N ARG A 435 18.81 -27.95 -11.74
CA ARG A 435 18.05 -26.71 -11.92
C ARG A 435 16.55 -26.98 -11.99
N PRO A 436 15.70 -26.03 -11.58
CA PRO A 436 14.27 -26.17 -11.76
C PRO A 436 13.87 -26.09 -13.23
N ILE A 437 12.73 -26.70 -13.54
CA ILE A 437 12.06 -26.63 -14.85
C ILE A 437 11.48 -25.24 -15.06
N ILE A 438 10.83 -24.72 -14.02
CA ILE A 438 10.25 -23.37 -14.01
C ILE A 438 10.94 -22.57 -12.93
N TRP A 439 11.43 -21.39 -13.29
CA TRP A 439 11.96 -20.39 -12.37
C TRP A 439 11.34 -19.04 -12.74
N LEU A 440 10.37 -18.60 -11.94
CA LEU A 440 9.65 -17.34 -12.16
C LEU A 440 9.85 -16.42 -10.96
N ARG A 441 10.29 -15.19 -11.19
CA ARG A 441 10.62 -14.23 -10.14
C ARG A 441 9.80 -12.95 -10.23
N TYR A 442 9.16 -12.60 -9.13
CA TYR A 442 8.55 -11.31 -8.88
C TYR A 442 9.36 -10.59 -7.79
N VAL A 443 10.23 -9.66 -8.21
CA VAL A 443 11.14 -8.93 -7.30
C VAL A 443 12.00 -9.88 -6.46
N ASP A 444 11.67 -10.10 -5.18
CA ASP A 444 12.33 -10.96 -4.19
C ASP A 444 11.69 -12.35 -4.08
N ASP A 445 10.41 -12.50 -4.46
CA ASP A 445 9.66 -13.76 -4.45
C ASP A 445 9.94 -14.58 -5.73
N ILE A 446 10.33 -15.83 -5.57
CA ILE A 446 10.64 -16.76 -6.68
C ILE A 446 9.78 -18.01 -6.56
N PHE A 447 9.05 -18.37 -7.60
CA PHE A 447 8.37 -19.64 -7.74
C PHE A 447 9.21 -20.62 -8.55
N CYS A 448 9.35 -21.84 -8.04
CA CYS A 448 10.07 -22.92 -8.70
C CYS A 448 9.22 -24.18 -8.87
N LEU A 449 9.39 -24.85 -10.02
CA LEU A 449 8.92 -26.21 -10.25
C LEU A 449 10.12 -27.12 -10.54
N PHE A 450 10.23 -28.21 -9.80
CA PHE A 450 11.30 -29.20 -9.92
C PHE A 450 10.74 -30.58 -10.31
N ASP A 451 11.49 -31.38 -11.06
CA ASP A 451 11.23 -32.82 -11.32
C ASP A 451 12.18 -33.74 -10.54
N ILE A 452 12.63 -33.27 -9.37
CA ILE A 452 13.59 -33.96 -8.51
C ILE A 452 13.05 -34.13 -7.08
N PRO A 453 13.55 -35.13 -6.33
CA PRO A 453 13.15 -35.34 -4.94
C PRO A 453 13.54 -34.21 -4.00
N LYS A 454 12.84 -34.13 -2.86
CA LYS A 454 12.96 -33.06 -1.86
C LYS A 454 14.38 -32.88 -1.34
N ALA A 455 15.07 -33.98 -1.09
CA ALA A 455 16.46 -33.95 -0.63
C ALA A 455 17.37 -33.16 -1.60
N LYS A 456 17.23 -33.37 -2.92
CA LYS A 456 18.04 -32.67 -3.93
C LYS A 456 17.66 -31.19 -4.08
N ILE A 457 16.40 -30.83 -3.81
CA ILE A 457 15.96 -29.42 -3.76
C ILE A 457 16.63 -28.71 -2.57
N LEU A 458 16.71 -29.36 -1.41
CA LEU A 458 17.39 -28.81 -0.23
C LEU A 458 18.91 -28.69 -0.43
N GLU A 459 19.52 -29.63 -1.14
CA GLU A 459 20.93 -29.51 -1.59
C GLU A 459 21.12 -28.33 -2.54
N PHE A 460 20.20 -28.15 -3.50
CA PHE A 460 20.20 -27.01 -4.40
C PHE A 460 20.11 -25.70 -3.61
N HIS A 461 19.17 -25.60 -2.67
CA HIS A 461 18.99 -24.46 -1.76
C HIS A 461 20.25 -24.14 -0.96
N SER A 462 20.86 -25.17 -0.36
CA SER A 462 22.11 -25.03 0.41
C SER A 462 23.26 -24.52 -0.45
N ARG A 463 23.30 -24.88 -1.73
CA ARG A 463 24.33 -24.45 -2.67
C ARG A 463 24.11 -23.02 -3.18
N ILE A 464 22.89 -22.63 -3.54
CA ILE A 464 22.62 -21.24 -3.98
C ILE A 464 22.91 -20.25 -2.85
N ASN A 465 22.69 -20.64 -1.59
CA ASN A 465 23.04 -19.85 -0.41
C ASN A 465 24.55 -19.71 -0.14
N LYS A 466 25.40 -20.49 -0.82
CA LYS A 466 26.86 -20.35 -0.79
C LYS A 466 27.40 -19.56 -1.98
N TRP A 467 26.54 -19.20 -2.94
CA TRP A 467 26.96 -18.60 -4.20
C TRP A 467 27.52 -17.19 -4.04
N HIS A 468 26.90 -16.40 -3.16
CA HIS A 468 27.31 -15.02 -2.92
C HIS A 468 27.20 -14.71 -1.42
N LYS A 469 28.22 -14.06 -0.86
CA LYS A 469 28.29 -13.75 0.59
C LYS A 469 27.07 -12.95 1.09
N ASN A 470 26.57 -12.03 0.28
CA ASN A 470 25.44 -11.16 0.62
C ASN A 470 24.08 -11.69 0.13
N LEU A 471 23.99 -12.89 -0.46
CA LEU A 471 22.72 -13.42 -0.97
C LEU A 471 22.31 -14.66 -0.19
N LYS A 472 21.13 -14.58 0.41
CA LYS A 472 20.49 -15.69 1.12
C LYS A 472 19.04 -15.80 0.67
N PHE A 473 18.62 -17.03 0.48
CA PHE A 473 17.27 -17.42 0.14
C PHE A 473 16.69 -18.22 1.30
N THR A 474 15.45 -17.91 1.67
CA THR A 474 14.61 -18.85 2.42
C THR A 474 13.90 -19.78 1.45
N ILE A 475 13.41 -20.92 1.92
CA ILE A 475 12.65 -21.88 1.10
C ILE A 475 11.34 -22.24 1.80
N GLU A 476 10.24 -22.17 1.07
CA GLU A 476 8.95 -22.72 1.47
C GLU A 476 8.57 -23.82 0.48
N MET A 477 8.38 -25.02 1.01
CA MET A 477 8.02 -26.20 0.21
C MET A 477 6.50 -26.32 0.11
N GLU A 478 6.00 -26.89 -0.98
CA GLU A 478 4.58 -27.21 -1.08
C GLU A 478 4.09 -28.06 0.10
N SER A 479 2.86 -27.78 0.54
CA SER A 479 2.14 -28.56 1.54
C SER A 479 0.84 -29.04 0.93
N ASN A 480 0.54 -30.34 1.09
CA ASN A 480 -0.62 -30.98 0.48
C ASN A 480 -0.77 -30.69 -1.02
N LYS A 481 0.35 -30.66 -1.76
CA LYS A 481 0.41 -30.36 -3.21
C LYS A 481 -0.06 -28.95 -3.58
N THR A 482 -0.11 -28.06 -2.59
CA THR A 482 -0.46 -26.65 -2.75
C THR A 482 0.69 -25.75 -2.31
N LEU A 483 0.84 -24.62 -3.00
CA LEU A 483 1.82 -23.60 -2.64
C LEU A 483 1.23 -22.21 -2.89
N PRO A 484 1.17 -21.34 -1.86
CA PRO A 484 0.83 -19.94 -2.06
C PRO A 484 2.00 -19.20 -2.71
N PHE A 485 1.72 -18.40 -3.74
CA PHE A 485 2.68 -17.50 -4.37
C PHE A 485 1.98 -16.21 -4.80
N LEU A 486 2.53 -15.06 -4.39
CA LEU A 486 1.85 -13.75 -4.49
C LEU A 486 0.47 -13.77 -3.81
N ASP A 487 -0.61 -13.67 -4.59
CA ASP A 487 -2.02 -13.74 -4.19
C ASP A 487 -2.73 -14.96 -4.81
N VAL A 488 -1.96 -15.97 -5.21
CA VAL A 488 -2.44 -17.16 -5.92
C VAL A 488 -2.08 -18.41 -5.14
N LEU A 489 -3.05 -19.31 -4.95
CA LEU A 489 -2.80 -20.66 -4.45
C LEU A 489 -2.65 -21.58 -5.66
N VAL A 490 -1.43 -22.08 -5.88
CA VAL A 490 -1.16 -23.05 -6.94
C VAL A 490 -1.42 -24.44 -6.38
N THR A 491 -2.22 -25.24 -7.07
CA THR A 491 -2.53 -26.62 -6.71
C THR A 491 -2.09 -27.54 -7.83
N ARG A 492 -1.34 -28.58 -7.50
CA ARG A 492 -0.94 -29.60 -8.45
C ARG A 492 -2.04 -30.64 -8.58
N ASP A 493 -2.72 -30.62 -9.71
CA ASP A 493 -3.78 -31.56 -10.06
C ASP A 493 -3.17 -32.76 -10.80
N HIS A 494 -3.20 -33.93 -10.15
CA HIS A 494 -2.67 -35.16 -10.73
C HIS A 494 -3.61 -35.80 -11.75
N ASP A 495 -4.91 -35.56 -11.63
CA ASP A 495 -5.91 -36.20 -12.49
C ASP A 495 -5.83 -35.61 -13.90
N HIS A 496 -5.58 -34.30 -13.99
CA HIS A 496 -5.49 -33.56 -15.25
C HIS A 496 -4.05 -33.23 -15.69
N ASN A 497 -3.03 -33.61 -14.91
CA ASN A 497 -1.60 -33.32 -15.13
C ASN A 497 -1.32 -31.83 -15.40
N GLN A 498 -1.98 -30.97 -14.62
CA GLN A 498 -1.94 -29.53 -14.79
C GLN A 498 -1.76 -28.84 -13.43
N LEU A 499 -1.29 -27.60 -13.48
CA LEU A 499 -1.28 -26.71 -12.33
C LEU A 499 -2.54 -25.85 -12.37
N THR A 500 -3.39 -26.01 -11.36
CA THR A 500 -4.59 -25.19 -11.18
C THR A 500 -4.28 -24.05 -10.21
N THR A 501 -5.05 -22.97 -10.30
CA THR A 501 -4.82 -21.75 -9.52
C THR A 501 -6.12 -21.25 -8.92
N SER A 502 -6.12 -20.89 -7.64
CA SER A 502 -7.23 -20.21 -6.96
C SER A 502 -6.74 -18.95 -6.23
N LEU A 503 -7.67 -18.12 -5.76
CA LEU A 503 -7.31 -16.90 -5.02
C LEU A 503 -6.76 -17.26 -3.64
N TYR A 504 -5.58 -16.75 -3.29
CA TYR A 504 -5.01 -16.85 -1.96
C TYR A 504 -5.10 -15.50 -1.24
N ARG A 505 -5.60 -15.51 0.00
CA ARG A 505 -5.62 -14.33 0.87
C ARG A 505 -4.76 -14.60 2.10
N LYS A 506 -3.75 -13.77 2.30
CA LYS A 506 -2.87 -13.84 3.48
C LYS A 506 -3.69 -13.55 4.75
N PRO A 507 -3.32 -14.13 5.91
CA PRO A 507 -3.99 -13.85 7.19
C PRO A 507 -4.03 -12.37 7.57
N THR A 508 -3.05 -11.58 7.10
CA THR A 508 -2.97 -10.13 7.30
C THR A 508 -3.93 -9.32 6.43
N HIS A 509 -4.79 -9.96 5.63
CA HIS A 509 -5.72 -9.27 4.75
C HIS A 509 -6.86 -8.62 5.55
N THR A 510 -6.93 -7.30 5.53
CA THR A 510 -7.93 -6.51 6.27
C THR A 510 -9.25 -6.31 5.54
N GLY A 511 -9.27 -6.53 4.22
CA GLY A 511 -10.42 -6.19 3.37
C GLY A 511 -10.62 -4.69 3.16
N LEU A 512 -9.73 -3.84 3.69
CA LEU A 512 -9.70 -2.41 3.41
C LEU A 512 -9.04 -2.20 2.05
N TYR A 513 -9.87 -2.02 1.04
CA TYR A 513 -9.45 -1.64 -0.31
C TYR A 513 -9.76 -0.16 -0.50
N LEU A 514 -8.72 0.65 -0.69
CA LEU A 514 -8.81 1.93 -1.38
C LEU A 514 -7.54 2.05 -2.23
N LEU A 515 -7.76 2.16 -3.56
CA LEU A 515 -6.75 2.44 -4.58
C LEU A 515 -6.51 3.95 -4.64
#